data_AF-A0A8C2FCM1-F1
#
_entry.id   AF-A0A8C2FCM1-F1
#
_cell.length_a   1.000
_cell.length_b   1.000
_cell.length_c   1.000
_cell.angle_alpha   90.00
_cell.angle_beta   90.00
_cell.angle_gamma   90.00
#
_symmetry.space_group_name_H-M   'P 1'
#
loop_
_entity.id
_entity.type
_entity.pdbx_description
1 polymer ?
#
loop_
_entity_poly.entity_id
_entity_poly.type
_entity_poly.pdbx_seq_one_letter_code
_entity_poly.pdbx_strand_id
1 'polypeptide(L)'
;MSERMAARLSAQEEQIEALSREILRLQDGLTGGFLTCDPSLDALRAENEKLRYRALHLRRSLREEQQLQERDQSQRTSSQKSQNKPEELKENSHAKVHLSIYRSIDLSFCLSVCLSI
;
A
#
# COMPACT_ATOMS: atom_id res chain seq x y z
N MET A 1 41.25 60.16 2.57
CA MET A 1 41.62 58.72 2.48
C MET A 1 40.62 57.80 3.17
N SER A 2 40.12 58.16 4.37
CA SER A 2 39.12 57.37 5.11
C SER A 2 37.80 57.14 4.34
N GLU A 3 37.25 58.19 3.71
CA GLU A 3 35.94 58.11 3.02
C GLU A 3 35.91 57.15 1.84
N ARG A 4 37.00 57.07 1.05
CA ARG A 4 37.08 56.14 -0.08
C ARG A 4 37.13 54.69 0.38
N MET A 5 37.77 54.42 1.52
CA MET A 5 37.78 53.09 2.12
C MET A 5 36.39 52.75 2.68
N ALA A 6 35.74 53.69 3.37
CA ALA A 6 34.38 53.51 3.88
C ALA A 6 33.36 53.24 2.77
N ALA A 7 33.41 53.99 1.66
CA ALA A 7 32.54 53.78 0.51
C ALA A 7 32.76 52.40 -0.14
N ARG A 8 34.01 51.94 -0.22
CA ARG A 8 34.31 50.61 -0.77
C ARG A 8 33.83 49.48 0.15
N LEU A 9 33.99 49.64 1.46
CA LEU A 9 33.51 48.67 2.44
C LEU A 9 31.97 48.59 2.44
N SER A 10 31.28 49.75 2.41
CA SER A 10 29.82 49.80 2.33
C SER A 10 29.27 49.12 1.06
N ALA A 11 29.89 49.36 -0.10
CA ALA A 11 29.50 48.67 -1.33
C ALA A 11 29.73 47.15 -1.27
N GLN A 12 30.78 46.71 -0.56
CA GLN A 12 31.04 45.29 -0.34
C GLN A 12 30.02 44.66 0.61
N GLU A 13 29.63 45.34 1.68
CA GLU A 13 28.59 44.89 2.61
C GLU A 13 27.25 44.72 1.88
N GLU A 14 26.86 45.69 1.04
CA GLU A 14 25.65 45.60 0.23
C GLU A 14 25.69 44.43 -0.76
N GLN A 15 26.85 44.17 -1.38
CA GLN A 15 27.01 43.04 -2.28
C GLN A 15 26.93 41.69 -1.53
N ILE A 16 27.49 41.60 -0.33
CA ILE A 16 27.39 40.41 0.52
C ILE A 16 25.93 40.17 0.91
N GLU A 17 25.19 41.20 1.28
CA GLU A 17 23.77 41.08 1.60
C GLU A 17 22.95 40.61 0.38
N ALA A 18 23.20 41.17 -0.80
CA ALA A 18 22.52 40.78 -2.03
C ALA A 18 22.76 39.30 -2.36
N LEU A 19 24.01 38.84 -2.29
CA LEU A 19 24.36 37.44 -2.52
C LEU A 19 23.77 36.51 -1.45
N SER A 20 23.75 36.93 -0.18
CA SER A 20 23.16 36.16 0.91
C SER A 20 21.66 35.97 0.71
N ARG A 21 20.95 37.03 0.27
CA ARG A 21 19.53 36.95 -0.09
C ARG A 21 19.30 35.99 -1.25
N GLU A 22 20.15 36.01 -2.27
CA GLU A 22 20.02 35.12 -3.43
C GLU A 22 20.32 33.65 -3.08
N ILE A 23 21.32 33.39 -2.22
CA ILE A 23 21.59 32.05 -1.70
C ILE A 23 20.38 31.50 -0.95
N LEU A 24 19.77 32.32 -0.08
CA LEU A 24 18.55 31.92 0.64
C LEU A 24 17.41 31.64 -0.33
N ARG A 25 17.16 32.51 -1.31
CA ARG A 25 16.13 32.32 -2.34
C ARG A 25 16.33 31.02 -3.13
N LEU A 26 17.57 30.72 -3.52
CA LEU A 26 17.92 29.50 -4.23
C LEU A 26 17.76 28.25 -3.34
N GLN A 27 18.18 28.34 -2.08
CA GLN A 27 17.97 27.27 -1.11
C GLN A 27 16.49 27.03 -0.84
N ASP A 28 15.68 28.07 -0.66
CA ASP A 28 14.24 27.96 -0.46
C ASP A 28 13.56 27.35 -1.68
N GLY A 29 13.98 27.72 -2.89
CA GLY A 29 13.50 27.11 -4.14
C GLY A 29 13.88 25.63 -4.26
N LEU A 30 15.09 25.25 -3.86
CA LEU A 30 15.54 23.85 -3.86
C LEU A 30 14.84 23.02 -2.77
N THR A 31 14.69 23.58 -1.58
CA THR A 31 14.06 22.93 -0.43
C THR A 31 12.56 22.75 -0.66
N GLY A 32 11.91 23.76 -1.24
CA GLY A 32 10.50 23.73 -1.63
C GLY A 32 10.18 22.77 -2.80
N GLY A 33 11.16 22.43 -3.64
CA GLY A 33 10.98 21.47 -4.73
C GLY A 33 11.41 20.03 -4.41
N PHE A 34 12.30 19.83 -3.44
CA PHE A 34 12.89 18.53 -3.13
C PHE A 34 12.29 17.85 -1.88
N LEU A 35 11.76 18.62 -0.91
CA LEU A 35 11.27 18.09 0.37
C LEU A 35 9.75 18.02 0.49
N THR A 36 9.00 18.47 -0.51
CA THR A 36 7.58 18.13 -0.55
C THR A 36 7.51 16.63 -0.80
N CYS A 37 7.31 15.85 0.27
CA CYS A 37 6.69 14.53 0.16
C CYS A 37 5.55 14.70 -0.83
N ASP A 38 5.76 14.26 -2.07
CA ASP A 38 4.78 14.48 -3.11
C ASP A 38 3.56 13.65 -2.67
N PRO A 39 2.45 14.29 -2.28
CA PRO A 39 1.28 13.57 -1.78
C PRO A 39 0.76 12.59 -2.84
N SER A 40 1.06 12.82 -4.12
CA SER A 40 0.82 11.87 -5.20
C SER A 40 1.63 10.59 -5.04
N LEU A 41 2.89 10.68 -4.62
CA LEU A 41 3.81 9.57 -4.45
C LEU A 41 3.44 8.71 -3.23
N ASP A 42 3.04 9.34 -2.13
CA ASP A 42 2.53 8.63 -0.96
C ASP A 42 1.16 7.99 -1.22
N ALA A 43 0.26 8.66 -1.95
CA ALA A 43 -0.99 8.06 -2.42
C ALA A 43 -0.74 6.84 -3.32
N LEU A 44 0.21 6.94 -4.26
CA LEU A 44 0.63 5.83 -5.11
C LEU A 44 1.20 4.66 -4.30
N ARG A 45 2.01 4.94 -3.27
CA ARG A 45 2.54 3.89 -2.38
C ARG A 45 1.42 3.17 -1.63
N ALA A 46 0.48 3.91 -1.07
CA ALA A 46 -0.68 3.34 -0.36
C ALA A 46 -1.54 2.48 -1.30
N GLU A 47 -1.82 2.96 -2.50
CA GLU A 47 -2.55 2.19 -3.51
C GLU A 47 -1.78 0.93 -3.93
N ASN A 48 -0.45 1.02 -4.08
CA ASN A 48 0.39 -0.11 -4.42
C ASN A 48 0.37 -1.20 -3.34
N GLU A 49 0.42 -0.81 -2.08
CA GLU A 49 0.35 -1.74 -0.94
C GLU A 49 -1.03 -2.42 -0.86
N LYS A 50 -2.09 -1.65 -1.08
CA LYS A 50 -3.46 -2.18 -1.19
C LYS A 50 -3.61 -3.20 -2.32
N LEU A 51 -3.04 -2.92 -3.49
CA LEU A 51 -3.05 -3.85 -4.62
C LEU A 51 -2.23 -5.11 -4.35
N ARG A 52 -1.06 -4.99 -3.71
CA ARG A 52 -0.23 -6.14 -3.29
C ARG A 52 -0.99 -7.04 -2.32
N TYR A 53 -1.66 -6.46 -1.32
CA TYR A 53 -2.47 -7.22 -0.38
C TYR A 53 -3.60 -7.96 -1.11
N ARG A 54 -4.33 -7.27 -2.00
CA ARG A 54 -5.41 -7.88 -2.79
C ARG A 54 -4.90 -9.03 -3.68
N ALA A 55 -3.77 -8.85 -4.35
CA ALA A 55 -3.18 -9.89 -5.19
C ALA A 55 -2.74 -11.12 -4.37
N LEU A 56 -2.14 -10.90 -3.19
CA LEU A 56 -1.78 -11.97 -2.27
C LEU A 56 -3.01 -12.75 -1.81
N HIS A 57 -4.06 -12.03 -1.42
CA HIS A 57 -5.33 -12.62 -0.97
C HIS A 57 -5.98 -13.47 -2.07
N LEU A 58 -6.13 -12.90 -3.27
CA LEU A 58 -6.70 -13.62 -4.42
C LEU A 58 -5.89 -14.88 -4.75
N ARG A 59 -4.56 -14.83 -4.69
CA ARG A 59 -3.72 -16.01 -4.91
C ARG A 59 -3.92 -17.09 -3.85
N ARG A 60 -4.19 -16.72 -2.59
CA ARG A 60 -4.51 -17.68 -1.52
C ARG A 60 -5.88 -18.29 -1.74
N SER A 61 -6.91 -17.47 -1.97
CA SER A 61 -8.26 -17.97 -2.24
C SER A 61 -8.31 -18.87 -3.47
N LEU A 62 -7.57 -18.54 -4.54
CA LEU A 62 -7.50 -19.38 -5.72
C LEU A 62 -6.88 -20.75 -5.42
N ARG A 63 -5.84 -20.80 -4.59
CA ARG A 63 -5.22 -22.07 -4.16
C ARG A 63 -6.16 -22.91 -3.29
N GLU A 64 -6.89 -22.28 -2.39
CA GLU A 64 -7.88 -22.96 -1.54
C GLU A 64 -9.00 -23.56 -2.40
N GLU A 65 -9.49 -22.80 -3.38
CA GLU A 65 -10.50 -23.28 -4.33
C GLU A 65 -9.98 -24.46 -5.18
N GLN A 66 -8.74 -24.38 -5.67
CA GLN A 66 -8.09 -25.49 -6.38
C GLN A 66 -7.97 -26.76 -5.52
N GLN A 67 -7.55 -26.63 -4.25
CA GLN A 67 -7.43 -27.77 -3.34
C GLN A 67 -8.78 -28.40 -3.00
N LEU A 68 -9.83 -27.60 -2.84
CA LEU A 68 -11.20 -28.11 -2.66
C LEU A 68 -11.66 -28.85 -3.91
N GLN A 69 -11.40 -28.31 -5.10
CA GLN A 69 -11.75 -28.96 -6.36
C GLN A 69 -11.01 -30.30 -6.56
N GLU A 70 -9.74 -30.40 -6.15
CA GLU A 70 -8.99 -31.66 -6.13
C GLU A 70 -9.55 -32.67 -5.13
N ARG A 71 -9.92 -32.22 -3.93
CA ARG A 71 -10.57 -33.07 -2.91
C ARG A 71 -11.92 -33.61 -3.39
N ASP A 72 -12.75 -32.76 -3.99
CA ASP A 72 -14.05 -33.15 -4.52
C ASP A 72 -13.91 -34.16 -5.68
N GLN A 73 -12.89 -34.02 -6.54
CA GLN A 73 -12.60 -34.99 -7.60
C GLN A 73 -12.11 -36.33 -7.03
N SER A 74 -11.26 -36.30 -6.01
CA SER A 74 -10.75 -37.52 -5.34
C SER A 74 -11.87 -38.24 -4.57
N GLN A 75 -12.76 -37.51 -3.90
CA GLN A 75 -13.96 -38.10 -3.28
C GLN A 75 -14.92 -38.68 -4.33
N ARG A 76 -15.17 -38.01 -5.47
CA ARG A 76 -16.05 -38.56 -6.53
C ARG A 76 -15.52 -39.86 -7.13
N THR A 77 -14.20 -40.01 -7.30
CA THR A 77 -13.59 -41.24 -7.81
C THR A 77 -13.52 -42.36 -6.76
N SER A 78 -13.38 -42.02 -5.47
CA SER A 78 -13.46 -42.97 -4.35
C SER A 78 -14.88 -43.47 -4.08
N SER A 79 -15.88 -42.58 -4.07
CA SER A 79 -17.28 -42.89 -3.79
C SER A 79 -17.97 -43.72 -4.88
N GLN A 80 -17.44 -43.73 -6.10
CA GLN A 80 -17.89 -44.66 -7.15
C GLN A 80 -17.40 -46.10 -6.92
N LYS A 81 -16.36 -46.33 -6.11
CA LYS A 81 -15.84 -47.66 -5.78
C LYS A 81 -16.56 -48.32 -4.59
N SER A 82 -17.25 -47.54 -3.77
CA SER A 82 -17.95 -48.00 -2.58
C SER A 82 -19.42 -47.54 -2.59
N GLN A 83 -20.23 -48.11 -3.47
CA GLN A 83 -21.67 -48.18 -3.20
C GLN A 83 -21.86 -49.04 -1.94
N ASN A 84 -22.00 -48.41 -0.77
CA ASN A 84 -22.80 -48.87 0.36
C ASN A 84 -22.96 -47.76 1.44
N LYS A 85 -24.17 -47.16 1.45
CA LYS A 85 -24.87 -46.44 2.54
C LYS A 85 -24.55 -44.93 2.79
N PRO A 86 -25.56 -44.06 3.06
CA PRO A 86 -25.36 -42.61 3.15
C PRO A 86 -25.38 -42.09 4.60
N GLU A 87 -24.42 -41.25 4.95
CA GLU A 87 -24.55 -40.23 6.03
C GLU A 87 -23.63 -39.05 5.72
N GLU A 88 -24.17 -37.93 5.21
CA GLU A 88 -23.38 -36.70 5.08
C GLU A 88 -24.28 -35.45 4.99
N LEU A 89 -24.50 -34.79 6.13
CA LEU A 89 -25.20 -33.49 6.19
C LEU A 89 -24.46 -32.44 7.05
N LYS A 90 -23.28 -32.76 7.59
CA LYS A 90 -22.55 -31.85 8.49
C LYS A 90 -21.37 -31.11 7.85
N GLU A 91 -20.73 -31.67 6.83
CA GLU A 91 -19.46 -31.13 6.31
C GLU A 91 -19.65 -29.81 5.53
N ASN A 92 -20.77 -29.68 4.81
CA ASN A 92 -21.06 -28.50 3.98
C ASN A 92 -21.40 -27.24 4.80
N SER A 93 -21.85 -27.40 6.06
CA SER A 93 -22.18 -26.27 6.93
C SER A 93 -20.91 -25.63 7.52
N HIS A 94 -19.95 -26.46 7.95
CA HIS A 94 -18.69 -25.97 8.52
C HIS A 94 -17.82 -25.24 7.49
N ALA A 95 -17.76 -25.75 6.25
CA ALA A 95 -17.02 -25.11 5.16
C ALA A 95 -17.62 -23.75 4.78
N LYS A 96 -18.96 -23.65 4.71
CA LYS A 96 -19.65 -22.37 4.44
C LYS A 96 -19.44 -21.34 5.54
N VAL A 97 -19.48 -21.76 6.81
CA VAL A 97 -19.22 -20.88 7.95
C VAL A 97 -17.79 -20.34 7.89
N HIS A 98 -16.80 -21.20 7.65
CA HIS A 98 -15.40 -20.80 7.58
C HIS A 98 -15.13 -19.82 6.42
N LEU A 99 -15.71 -20.07 5.25
CA LEU A 99 -15.61 -19.19 4.09
C LEU A 99 -16.31 -17.84 4.34
N SER A 100 -17.46 -17.84 5.01
CA SER A 100 -18.18 -16.62 5.36
C SER A 100 -17.42 -15.76 6.37
N ILE A 101 -16.77 -16.39 7.35
CA ILE A 101 -15.96 -15.70 8.35
C ILE A 101 -14.71 -15.12 7.70
N TYR A 102 -14.00 -15.89 6.88
CA TYR A 102 -12.81 -15.42 6.19
C TYR A 102 -13.13 -14.25 5.25
N ARG A 103 -14.19 -14.38 4.43
CA ARG A 103 -14.70 -13.29 3.59
C ARG A 103 -15.13 -12.06 4.38
N SER A 104 -15.76 -12.23 5.55
CA SER A 104 -16.19 -11.11 6.39
C SER A 104 -15.01 -10.35 7.01
N ILE A 105 -14.00 -11.08 7.49
CA ILE A 105 -12.79 -10.49 8.08
C ILE A 105 -11.99 -9.76 7.01
N ASP A 106 -11.77 -10.37 5.85
CA ASP A 106 -11.02 -9.75 4.75
C ASP A 106 -11.75 -8.54 4.18
N LEU A 107 -13.09 -8.60 4.06
CA LEU A 107 -13.88 -7.47 3.58
C LEU A 107 -13.90 -6.33 4.60
N SER A 108 -13.98 -6.63 5.90
CA SER A 108 -13.96 -5.61 6.95
C SER A 108 -12.58 -4.96 7.10
N PHE A 109 -11.49 -5.73 6.96
CA PHE A 109 -10.13 -5.19 6.98
C PHE A 109 -9.86 -4.33 5.75
N CYS A 110 -10.27 -4.79 4.57
CA CYS A 110 -10.17 -3.98 3.35
C CYS A 110 -10.99 -2.69 3.46
N LEU A 111 -12.22 -2.74 3.97
CA LEU A 111 -13.06 -1.55 4.17
C LEU A 111 -12.44 -0.59 5.19
N SER A 112 -11.96 -1.10 6.33
CA SER A 112 -11.27 -0.31 7.36
C SER A 112 -10.08 0.48 6.80
N VAL A 113 -9.24 -0.18 6.00
CA VAL A 113 -8.08 0.47 5.36
C VAL A 113 -8.51 1.46 4.27
N CYS A 114 -9.64 1.23 3.59
CA CYS A 114 -10.15 2.15 2.55
C CYS A 114 -10.86 3.40 3.11
N LEU A 115 -11.41 3.33 4.32
CA LEU A 115 -12.15 4.42 4.98
C LEU A 115 -11.29 5.22 5.98
N SER A 116 -10.05 4.79 6.24
CA SER A 116 -9.10 5.50 7.11
C SER A 116 -8.24 6.54 6.35
N ILE A 117 -8.60 6.85 5.11
CA ILE A 117 -8.05 7.91 4.25
C ILE A 117 -9.19 8.89 3.99
#